data_AF-A0AAP9DTV0-F1
#
_entry.id   AF-A0AAP9DTV0-F1
#
_cell.length_a   1.000
_cell.length_b   1.000
_cell.length_c   1.000
_cell.angle_alpha   90.00
_cell.angle_beta   90.00
_cell.angle_gamma   90.00
#
_symmetry.space_group_name_H-M   'P 1'
#
loop_
_entity.id
_entity.type
_entity.pdbx_description
1 polymer ?
#
loop_
_entity_poly.entity_id
_entity_poly.type
_entity_poly.pdbx_seq_one_letter_code
_entity_poly.pdbx_strand_id
1 'polypeptide(L)'
;MPLIPIQRLTSSTANVVSAADRVTAVNSLLSGAAPNVVNVGNAPLIWPQLAKFDNDNTSFAAVPNPQFVWTQPTFIPGETHGFAAASVTIPLQIGVVNDFLLALTVFADNAVTARIQAFSSLGINLFPVPGLDVDLNAGSLNPVTGITTDVANPYNWQNVRFYSIPASLGLISINIGLRFVFSFQVTNYLTNGAINTAGLAFAADIYQNVI
;
A
#
# COMPACT_ATOMS: atom_id res chain seq x y z
N MET A 1 12.24 -7.76 23.19
CA MET A 1 13.22 -8.29 22.22
C MET A 1 13.31 -7.35 21.03
N PRO A 2 14.46 -7.21 20.37
CA PRO A 2 14.68 -6.16 19.39
C PRO A 2 13.96 -6.46 18.07
N LEU A 3 13.16 -5.50 17.60
CA LEU A 3 12.64 -5.48 16.23
C LEU A 3 13.76 -5.07 15.27
N ILE A 4 14.00 -5.87 14.24
CA ILE A 4 15.00 -5.60 13.20
C ILE A 4 14.29 -4.92 12.03
N PRO A 5 14.65 -3.67 11.66
CA PRO A 5 14.07 -3.02 10.49
C PRO A 5 14.50 -3.74 9.21
N ILE A 6 13.53 -4.12 8.39
CA ILE A 6 13.78 -4.80 7.11
C ILE A 6 13.64 -3.83 5.95
N GLN A 7 12.51 -3.13 5.86
CA GLN A 7 12.23 -2.21 4.76
C GLN A 7 11.15 -1.20 5.15
N ARG A 8 11.30 0.04 4.69
CA ARG A 8 10.18 0.96 4.46
C ARG A 8 9.90 1.00 2.95
N LEU A 9 8.74 0.52 2.55
CA LEU A 9 8.26 0.53 1.17
C LEU A 9 7.37 1.74 0.96
N THR A 10 7.77 2.66 0.09
CA THR A 10 6.96 3.83 -0.27
C THR A 10 6.41 3.72 -1.69
N SER A 11 5.24 4.32 -1.95
CA SER A 11 4.68 4.38 -3.31
C SER A 11 5.58 5.19 -4.23
N SER A 12 5.91 4.63 -5.40
CA SER A 12 6.66 5.33 -6.43
C SER A 12 6.34 4.81 -7.83
N THR A 13 6.67 5.62 -8.82
CA THR A 13 6.67 5.22 -10.24
C THR A 13 7.64 4.08 -10.57
N ALA A 14 8.54 3.71 -9.65
CA ALA A 14 9.54 2.67 -9.85
C ALA A 14 9.16 1.32 -9.23
N ASN A 15 8.05 1.20 -8.49
CA ASN A 15 7.70 -0.03 -7.78
C ASN A 15 6.21 -0.38 -7.72
N VAL A 16 5.31 0.51 -8.15
CA VAL A 16 3.87 0.25 -8.14
C VAL A 16 3.39 -0.24 -9.50
N VAL A 17 2.68 -1.36 -9.50
CA VAL A 17 1.94 -1.88 -10.64
C VAL A 17 0.47 -1.58 -10.43
N SER A 18 -0.19 -1.08 -11.47
CA SER A 18 -1.62 -0.82 -11.52
C SER A 18 -2.32 -1.70 -12.55
N ALA A 19 -3.61 -1.94 -12.34
CA ALA A 19 -4.49 -2.63 -13.26
C ALA A 19 -5.96 -2.20 -13.04
N ALA A 20 -6.89 -2.77 -13.80
CA ALA A 20 -8.32 -2.51 -13.64
C ALA A 20 -8.84 -2.83 -12.23
N ASP A 21 -8.27 -3.83 -11.57
CA ASP A 21 -8.64 -4.24 -10.22
C ASP A 21 -7.42 -4.73 -9.42
N ARG A 22 -7.58 -4.77 -8.10
CA ARG A 22 -6.53 -5.14 -7.14
C ARG A 22 -5.96 -6.54 -7.40
N VAL A 23 -6.79 -7.52 -7.74
CA VAL A 23 -6.35 -8.91 -7.95
C VAL A 23 -5.49 -8.99 -9.21
N THR A 24 -5.92 -8.33 -10.28
CA THR A 24 -5.15 -8.24 -11.52
C THR A 24 -3.82 -7.51 -11.32
N ALA A 25 -3.79 -6.44 -10.50
CA ALA A 25 -2.55 -5.74 -10.16
C ALA A 25 -1.56 -6.63 -9.39
N VAL A 26 -2.05 -7.39 -8.40
CA VAL A 26 -1.24 -8.36 -7.64
C VAL A 26 -0.68 -9.45 -8.56
N ASN A 27 -1.52 -10.05 -9.39
CA ASN A 27 -1.08 -11.09 -10.31
C ASN A 27 -0.04 -10.59 -11.31
N SER A 28 -0.22 -9.36 -11.82
CA SER A 28 0.74 -8.73 -12.73
C SER A 28 2.07 -8.42 -12.04
N LEU A 29 2.03 -7.93 -10.81
CA LEU A 29 3.23 -7.71 -10.00
C LEU A 29 3.99 -9.02 -9.75
N LEU A 30 3.28 -10.09 -9.38
CA LEU A 30 3.88 -11.40 -9.10
C LEU A 30 4.42 -12.09 -10.37
N SER A 31 3.85 -11.80 -11.54
CA SER A 31 4.36 -12.26 -12.83
C SER A 31 5.56 -11.43 -13.35
N GLY A 32 5.95 -10.37 -12.63
CA GLY A 32 7.11 -9.55 -12.96
C GLY A 32 6.81 -8.40 -13.93
N ALA A 33 5.56 -7.93 -14.01
CA ALA A 33 5.22 -6.73 -14.77
C ALA A 33 6.05 -5.52 -14.29
N ALA A 34 6.46 -4.69 -15.25
CA ALA A 34 7.10 -3.43 -14.94
C ALA A 34 6.09 -2.46 -14.29
N PRO A 35 6.54 -1.57 -13.39
CA PRO A 35 5.73 -0.47 -12.88
C PRO A 35 5.13 0.36 -14.02
N ASN A 36 3.87 0.74 -13.89
CA ASN A 36 3.08 1.38 -14.95
C ASN A 36 2.21 2.54 -14.43
N VAL A 37 2.62 3.15 -13.31
CA VAL A 37 1.96 4.34 -12.75
C VAL A 37 2.74 5.61 -13.07
N VAL A 38 2.08 6.75 -12.98
CA VAL A 38 2.70 8.07 -13.05
C VAL A 38 2.61 8.78 -11.70
N ASN A 39 3.53 9.72 -11.44
CA ASN A 39 3.42 10.62 -10.30
C ASN A 39 2.47 11.77 -10.67
N VAL A 40 1.35 11.88 -9.96
CA VAL A 40 0.36 12.95 -10.15
C VAL A 40 0.61 14.15 -9.23
N GLY A 41 1.58 14.05 -8.32
CA GLY A 41 1.90 15.09 -7.35
C GLY A 41 0.74 15.43 -6.41
N ASN A 42 0.88 16.53 -5.66
CA ASN A 42 -0.24 17.15 -4.93
C ASN A 42 -0.81 18.26 -5.81
N ALA A 43 -1.37 17.91 -6.97
CA ALA A 43 -1.90 18.85 -7.95
C ALA A 43 -2.86 19.91 -7.37
N PRO A 44 -3.74 19.60 -6.39
CA PRO A 44 -4.65 20.59 -5.81
C PRO A 44 -4.02 21.36 -4.64
N LEU A 45 -2.78 21.04 -4.24
CA LEU A 45 -2.01 21.66 -3.15
C LEU A 45 -2.68 21.62 -1.77
N ILE A 46 -3.74 20.83 -1.62
CA ILE A 46 -4.54 20.71 -0.39
C ILE A 46 -4.48 19.31 0.22
N TRP A 47 -3.87 18.33 -0.46
CA TRP A 47 -3.76 16.98 0.09
C TRP A 47 -2.78 16.95 1.27
N PRO A 48 -3.13 16.22 2.35
CA PRO A 48 -2.16 15.74 3.32
C PRO A 48 -1.01 15.02 2.61
N GLN A 49 0.22 15.37 2.95
CA GLN A 49 1.42 14.74 2.41
C GLN A 49 2.01 13.78 3.44
N LEU A 50 2.36 12.58 2.98
CA LEU A 50 3.16 11.65 3.77
C LEU A 50 4.63 12.02 3.56
N ALA A 51 5.28 12.47 4.63
CA ALA A 51 6.69 12.82 4.61
C ALA A 51 7.39 12.28 5.87
N LYS A 52 8.65 11.90 5.72
CA LYS A 52 9.53 11.65 6.87
C LYS A 52 9.88 12.97 7.56
N PHE A 53 10.30 12.86 8.82
CA PHE A 53 10.86 14.00 9.54
C PHE A 53 12.18 14.46 8.90
N ASP A 54 12.42 15.77 8.90
CA ASP A 54 13.63 16.37 8.31
C ASP A 54 14.93 15.89 8.98
N ASN A 55 14.84 15.47 10.25
CA ASN A 55 15.93 14.94 11.04
C ASN A 55 15.83 13.43 11.28
N ASP A 56 15.10 12.68 10.43
CA ASP A 56 15.06 11.22 10.50
C ASP A 56 16.49 10.65 10.40
N ASN A 57 16.95 10.05 11.51
CA ASN A 57 18.26 9.43 11.64
C ASN A 57 18.15 7.91 11.86
N THR A 58 17.00 7.33 11.51
CA THR A 58 16.73 5.89 11.63
C THR A 58 17.28 5.10 10.44
N SER A 59 17.18 3.77 10.49
CA SER A 59 17.53 2.88 9.37
C SER A 59 16.74 3.17 8.08
N PHE A 60 15.63 3.91 8.15
CA PHE A 60 14.81 4.30 7.00
C PHE A 60 15.07 5.72 6.50
N ALA A 61 16.06 6.43 7.05
CA ALA A 61 16.37 7.81 6.69
C ALA A 61 16.68 8.01 5.20
N ALA A 62 17.26 7.02 4.53
CA ALA A 62 17.57 7.08 3.10
C ALA A 62 16.36 6.84 2.18
N VAL A 63 15.24 6.35 2.72
CA VAL A 63 14.04 6.05 1.91
C VAL A 63 13.37 7.36 1.49
N PRO A 64 13.01 7.52 0.20
CA PRO A 64 12.33 8.71 -0.28
C PRO A 64 10.89 8.78 0.24
N ASN A 65 10.34 9.99 0.33
CA ASN A 65 8.93 10.19 0.64
C ASN A 65 8.03 9.52 -0.40
N PRO A 66 6.85 9.00 0.00
CA PRO A 66 5.84 8.49 -0.92
C PRO A 66 5.47 9.49 -2.02
N GLN A 67 5.37 9.00 -3.26
CA GLN A 67 4.77 9.74 -4.37
C GLN A 67 3.26 9.47 -4.41
N PHE A 68 2.48 10.47 -4.82
CA PHE A 68 1.10 10.25 -5.21
C PHE A 68 1.10 9.61 -6.60
N VAL A 69 0.68 8.36 -6.67
CA VAL A 69 0.68 7.58 -7.91
C VAL A 69 -0.74 7.37 -8.43
N TRP A 70 -0.87 7.37 -9.77
CA TRP A 70 -2.09 7.03 -10.48
C TRP A 70 -1.79 6.37 -11.83
N THR A 71 -2.81 5.95 -12.57
CA THR A 71 -2.67 5.26 -13.87
C THR A 71 -2.32 6.21 -15.02
N GLN A 72 -2.72 7.48 -14.94
CA GLN A 72 -2.44 8.49 -15.96
C GLN A 72 -2.34 9.90 -15.36
N PRO A 73 -1.67 10.86 -16.02
CA PRO A 73 -1.49 12.21 -15.48
C PRO A 73 -2.78 13.04 -15.56
N THR A 74 -3.66 12.73 -16.50
CA THR A 74 -4.98 13.36 -16.62
C THR A 74 -5.99 12.54 -15.85
N PHE A 75 -6.44 13.08 -14.72
CA PHE A 75 -7.45 12.44 -13.89
C PHE A 75 -8.79 12.38 -14.60
N ILE A 76 -9.47 11.24 -14.46
CA ILE A 76 -10.83 11.03 -14.96
C ILE A 76 -11.71 10.77 -13.73
N PRO A 77 -12.69 11.64 -13.43
CA PRO A 77 -13.60 11.44 -12.31
C PRO A 77 -14.39 10.14 -12.45
N GLY A 78 -14.55 9.43 -11.34
CA GLY A 78 -15.33 8.19 -11.28
C GLY A 78 -14.55 6.91 -11.53
N GLU A 79 -13.26 7.00 -11.87
CA GLU A 79 -12.44 5.82 -12.10
C GLU A 79 -12.10 5.05 -10.82
N THR A 80 -11.93 3.74 -10.97
CA THR A 80 -11.51 2.84 -9.92
C THR A 80 -10.43 1.92 -10.47
N HIS A 81 -9.29 1.85 -9.78
CA HIS A 81 -8.13 1.09 -10.22
C HIS A 81 -7.51 0.28 -9.08
N GLY A 82 -6.90 -0.85 -9.45
CA GLY A 82 -6.09 -1.66 -8.55
C GLY A 82 -4.63 -1.23 -8.59
N PHE A 83 -3.96 -1.32 -7.44
CA PHE A 83 -2.54 -1.05 -7.27
C PHE A 83 -1.89 -2.12 -6.41
N ALA A 84 -0.64 -2.45 -6.69
CA ALA A 84 0.14 -3.39 -5.90
C ALA A 84 1.63 -3.00 -5.87
N ALA A 85 2.26 -3.21 -4.73
CA ALA A 85 3.71 -3.16 -4.56
C ALA A 85 4.17 -4.27 -3.61
N ALA A 86 5.38 -4.77 -3.83
CA ALA A 86 5.95 -5.85 -3.04
C ALA A 86 7.16 -5.35 -2.24
N SER A 87 7.35 -5.96 -1.07
CA SER A 87 8.59 -5.83 -0.32
C SER A 87 9.76 -6.48 -1.08
N VAL A 88 10.98 -6.22 -0.60
CA VAL A 88 12.14 -7.06 -0.92
C VAL A 88 11.88 -8.51 -0.52
N THR A 89 12.65 -9.43 -1.10
CA THR A 89 12.61 -10.83 -0.67
C THR A 89 13.33 -10.96 0.66
N ILE A 90 12.61 -11.41 1.68
CA ILE A 90 13.11 -11.61 3.04
C ILE A 90 13.47 -13.09 3.19
N PRO A 91 14.73 -13.46 3.43
CA PRO A 91 15.09 -14.84 3.68
C PRO A 91 14.52 -15.31 5.02
N LEU A 92 13.80 -16.44 5.02
CA LEU A 92 13.29 -17.04 6.26
C LEU A 92 14.36 -17.92 6.89
N GLN A 93 14.44 -17.90 8.23
CA GLN A 93 15.36 -18.75 8.97
C GLN A 93 14.71 -20.10 9.29
N ILE A 94 15.43 -21.20 9.02
CA ILE A 94 14.99 -22.56 9.31
C ILE A 94 15.10 -22.84 10.82
N GLY A 95 14.08 -23.50 11.37
CA GLY A 95 14.08 -23.96 12.77
C GLY A 95 13.84 -22.84 13.79
N VAL A 96 13.44 -21.67 13.31
CA VAL A 96 13.24 -20.44 14.07
C VAL A 96 11.86 -19.88 13.71
N VAL A 97 11.18 -19.25 14.67
CA VAL A 97 9.91 -18.58 14.42
C VAL A 97 10.19 -17.25 13.73
N ASN A 98 9.57 -17.06 12.57
CA ASN A 98 9.72 -15.83 11.78
C ASN A 98 8.50 -14.93 12.01
N ASP A 99 8.65 -14.00 12.95
CA ASP A 99 7.63 -13.01 13.31
C ASP A 99 7.91 -11.66 12.65
N PHE A 100 6.86 -10.95 12.32
CA PHE A 100 6.91 -9.65 11.65
C PHE A 100 5.98 -8.65 12.32
N LEU A 101 6.36 -7.38 12.28
CA LEU A 101 5.46 -6.26 12.51
C LEU A 101 5.37 -5.47 11.21
N LEU A 102 4.14 -5.33 10.70
CA LEU A 102 3.84 -4.55 9.50
C LEU A 102 3.10 -3.30 9.94
N ALA A 103 3.55 -2.11 9.51
CA ALA A 103 2.88 -0.84 9.77
C ALA A 103 2.66 -0.10 8.45
N LEU A 104 1.40 0.03 8.04
CA LEU A 104 0.96 0.69 6.82
C LEU A 104 0.38 2.06 7.16
N THR A 105 0.82 3.10 6.44
CA THR A 105 0.17 4.40 6.37
C THR A 105 -0.24 4.64 4.92
N VAL A 106 -1.50 5.04 4.69
CA VAL A 106 -2.04 5.25 3.36
C VAL A 106 -2.89 6.51 3.29
N PHE A 107 -2.69 7.27 2.23
CA PHE A 107 -3.57 8.32 1.75
C PHE A 107 -4.16 7.89 0.41
N ALA A 108 -5.46 8.15 0.24
CA ALA A 108 -6.14 8.03 -1.03
C ALA A 108 -7.13 9.18 -1.18
N ASP A 109 -7.21 9.72 -2.40
CA ASP A 109 -8.00 10.91 -2.72
C ASP A 109 -9.52 10.73 -2.54
N ASN A 110 -10.07 9.53 -2.29
CA ASN A 110 -11.44 9.36 -1.77
C ASN A 110 -11.65 8.07 -0.98
N ALA A 111 -11.61 6.95 -1.69
CA ALA A 111 -11.85 5.63 -1.11
C ALA A 111 -10.71 4.68 -1.43
N VAL A 112 -10.41 3.82 -0.48
CA VAL A 112 -9.42 2.77 -0.63
C VAL A 112 -9.84 1.52 0.12
N THR A 113 -9.66 0.37 -0.52
CA THR A 113 -9.61 -0.93 0.16
C THR A 113 -8.17 -1.43 0.06
N ALA A 114 -7.46 -1.47 1.18
CA ALA A 114 -6.11 -2.01 1.26
C ALA A 114 -6.13 -3.49 1.69
N ARG A 115 -5.15 -4.28 1.26
CA ARG A 115 -4.95 -5.67 1.68
C ARG A 115 -3.47 -6.01 1.69
N ILE A 116 -3.04 -6.71 2.73
CA ILE A 116 -1.65 -7.18 2.89
C ILE A 116 -1.65 -8.70 2.79
N GLN A 117 -0.78 -9.23 1.93
CA GLN A 117 -0.65 -10.66 1.69
C GLN A 117 0.81 -11.09 1.75
N ALA A 118 1.05 -12.36 2.11
CA ALA A 118 2.37 -12.96 2.19
C ALA A 118 2.55 -13.97 1.06
N PHE A 119 3.58 -13.79 0.24
CA PHE A 119 3.90 -14.69 -0.86
C PHE A 119 5.31 -15.25 -0.69
N SER A 120 5.51 -16.48 -1.12
CA SER A 120 6.85 -17.03 -1.24
C SER A 120 7.63 -16.33 -2.35
N SER A 121 8.94 -16.52 -2.36
CA SER A 121 9.80 -16.09 -3.48
C SER A 121 9.42 -16.71 -4.83
N LEU A 122 8.58 -17.74 -4.84
CA LEU A 122 8.05 -18.40 -6.04
C LEU A 122 6.66 -17.87 -6.45
N GLY A 123 6.13 -16.84 -5.77
CA GLY A 123 4.79 -16.30 -6.01
C GLY A 123 3.65 -17.16 -5.45
N ILE A 124 3.96 -18.15 -4.63
CA ILE A 124 2.95 -18.99 -3.98
C ILE A 124 2.42 -18.25 -2.75
N ASN A 125 1.11 -18.10 -2.66
CA ASN A 125 0.49 -17.46 -1.52
C ASN A 125 0.65 -18.31 -0.25
N LEU A 126 1.13 -17.71 0.84
CA LEU A 126 1.52 -18.41 2.07
C LEU A 126 0.38 -18.49 3.12
N PHE A 127 -0.88 -18.42 2.68
CA PHE A 127 -2.02 -18.49 3.60
C PHE A 127 -2.22 -19.88 4.22
N PRO A 128 -2.71 -19.94 5.48
CA PRO A 128 -3.12 -18.80 6.32
C PRO A 128 -1.98 -18.18 7.14
N VAL A 129 -1.81 -16.85 7.06
CA VAL A 129 -1.05 -16.04 8.04
C VAL A 129 -2.06 -15.24 8.86
N PRO A 130 -2.21 -15.48 10.18
CA PRO A 130 -3.23 -14.84 10.99
C PRO A 130 -3.26 -13.32 10.84
N GLY A 131 -4.44 -12.78 10.54
CA GLY A 131 -4.72 -11.35 10.41
C GLY A 131 -4.20 -10.68 9.13
N LEU A 132 -3.41 -11.37 8.29
CA LEU A 132 -3.22 -10.98 6.90
C LEU A 132 -4.39 -11.48 6.02
N ASP A 133 -4.43 -11.06 4.76
CA ASP A 133 -5.57 -11.27 3.84
C ASP A 133 -6.89 -10.61 4.22
N VAL A 134 -6.89 -9.56 5.03
CA VAL A 134 -8.15 -8.88 5.39
C VAL A 134 -8.28 -7.58 4.61
N ASP A 135 -9.48 -7.31 4.11
CA ASP A 135 -9.81 -6.04 3.46
C ASP A 135 -9.90 -4.92 4.52
N LEU A 136 -9.05 -3.91 4.37
CA LEU A 136 -9.03 -2.70 5.18
C LEU A 136 -9.72 -1.59 4.38
N ASN A 137 -10.98 -1.32 4.72
CA ASN A 137 -11.82 -0.39 3.97
C ASN A 137 -11.77 1.02 4.55
N ALA A 138 -11.66 2.02 3.67
CA ALA A 138 -11.86 3.41 3.99
C ALA A 138 -12.68 4.09 2.89
N GLY A 139 -13.89 4.53 3.23
CA GLY A 139 -14.84 5.06 2.24
C GLY A 139 -15.55 3.97 1.43
N SER A 140 -16.37 4.40 0.48
CA SER A 140 -17.16 3.54 -0.40
C SER A 140 -16.51 3.51 -1.77
N LEU A 141 -16.27 2.35 -2.39
CA LEU A 141 -15.73 2.29 -3.75
C LEU A 141 -16.75 2.70 -4.84
N ASN A 142 -17.97 3.10 -4.46
CA ASN A 142 -18.93 3.67 -5.40
C ASN A 142 -18.57 5.14 -5.68
N PRO A 143 -18.21 5.51 -6.92
CA PRO A 143 -17.80 6.87 -7.25
C PRO A 143 -18.89 7.93 -7.08
N VAL A 144 -20.17 7.54 -7.08
CA VAL A 144 -21.31 8.44 -6.84
C VAL A 144 -21.33 8.97 -5.40
N THR A 145 -20.60 8.34 -4.48
CA THR A 145 -20.45 8.79 -3.09
C THR A 145 -19.98 10.25 -3.00
N GLY A 146 -19.11 10.73 -3.89
CA GLY A 146 -18.61 12.12 -3.87
C GLY A 146 -19.64 13.20 -4.25
N ILE A 147 -20.81 12.82 -4.76
CA ILE A 147 -21.93 13.75 -5.03
C ILE A 147 -23.17 13.44 -4.20
N THR A 148 -23.10 12.44 -3.31
CA THR A 148 -24.24 12.02 -2.48
C THR A 148 -23.93 12.10 -0.99
N THR A 149 -22.89 11.40 -0.52
CA THR A 149 -22.60 11.27 0.91
C THR A 149 -21.31 11.93 1.35
N ASP A 150 -20.31 12.08 0.47
CA ASP A 150 -19.03 12.74 0.75
C ASP A 150 -18.97 14.14 0.10
N VAL A 151 -19.99 14.96 0.39
CA VAL A 151 -20.23 16.26 -0.28
C VAL A 151 -19.85 17.48 0.56
N ALA A 152 -19.44 17.30 1.81
CA ALA A 152 -19.16 18.39 2.73
C ALA A 152 -17.87 18.17 3.55
N ASN A 153 -17.26 19.28 3.95
CA ASN A 153 -16.04 19.30 4.76
C ASN A 153 -16.30 18.84 6.23
N PRO A 154 -15.33 18.17 6.88
CA PRO A 154 -14.10 17.63 6.28
C PRO A 154 -14.43 16.41 5.43
N TYR A 155 -13.89 16.40 4.21
CA TYR A 155 -14.13 15.29 3.30
C TYR A 155 -13.36 14.04 3.74
N ASN A 156 -13.90 12.85 3.43
CA ASN A 156 -13.22 11.60 3.79
C ASN A 156 -11.83 11.49 3.17
N TRP A 157 -11.60 12.13 2.03
CA TRP A 157 -10.31 12.14 1.37
C TRP A 157 -9.22 12.88 2.13
N GLN A 158 -9.56 13.74 3.09
CA GLN A 158 -8.58 14.44 3.91
C GLN A 158 -7.95 13.56 5.01
N ASN A 159 -8.44 12.33 5.19
CA ASN A 159 -7.90 11.44 6.20
C ASN A 159 -6.59 10.77 5.75
N VAL A 160 -5.66 10.56 6.68
CA VAL A 160 -4.55 9.61 6.49
C VAL A 160 -4.83 8.41 7.36
N ARG A 161 -4.81 7.21 6.76
CA ARG A 161 -5.17 5.97 7.45
C ARG A 161 -3.89 5.26 7.87
N PHE A 162 -3.93 4.63 9.04
CA PHE A 162 -2.82 3.83 9.55
C PHE A 162 -3.33 2.46 10.00
N TYR A 163 -2.50 1.43 9.84
CA TYR A 163 -2.79 0.07 10.25
C TYR A 163 -1.50 -0.63 10.66
N SER A 164 -1.50 -1.30 11.81
CA SER A 164 -0.36 -2.07 12.29
C SER A 164 -0.80 -3.46 12.69
N ILE A 165 -0.04 -4.47 12.28
CA ILE A 165 -0.36 -5.86 12.57
C ILE A 165 0.90 -6.71 12.81
N PRO A 166 0.93 -7.51 13.90
CA PRO A 166 1.88 -8.60 14.01
C PRO A 166 1.48 -9.76 13.08
N ALA A 167 2.44 -10.35 12.38
CA ALA A 167 2.25 -11.51 11.53
C ALA A 167 3.28 -12.58 11.89
N SER A 168 2.85 -13.82 12.09
CA SER A 168 3.75 -14.95 12.39
C SER A 168 3.63 -16.01 11.29
N LEU A 169 4.76 -16.44 10.75
CA LEU A 169 4.82 -17.59 9.83
C LEU A 169 5.07 -18.92 10.55
N GLY A 170 5.20 -18.90 11.88
CA GLY A 170 5.54 -20.07 12.67
C GLY A 170 6.94 -20.62 12.36
N LEU A 171 7.13 -21.91 12.64
CA LEU A 171 8.39 -22.62 12.40
C LEU A 171 8.54 -22.97 10.92
N ILE A 172 9.62 -22.49 10.32
CA ILE A 172 9.93 -22.75 8.91
C ILE A 172 10.86 -23.96 8.81
N SER A 173 10.47 -24.94 7.98
CA SER A 173 11.21 -26.19 7.75
C SER A 173 11.98 -26.23 6.42
N ILE A 174 11.77 -25.24 5.55
CA ILE A 174 12.41 -25.14 4.22
C ILE A 174 13.06 -23.78 4.04
N ASN A 175 14.20 -23.72 3.35
CA ASN A 175 14.81 -22.43 3.01
C ASN A 175 14.00 -21.78 1.87
N ILE A 176 13.15 -20.81 2.20
CA ILE A 176 12.35 -20.06 1.23
C ILE A 176 12.34 -18.57 1.57
N GLY A 177 12.25 -17.73 0.55
CA GLY A 177 12.07 -16.29 0.74
C GLY A 177 10.59 -15.92 0.89
N LEU A 178 10.34 -14.82 1.60
CA LEU A 178 9.03 -14.19 1.78
C LEU A 178 9.01 -12.83 1.08
N ARG A 179 7.86 -12.46 0.51
CA ARG A 179 7.52 -11.09 0.14
C ARG A 179 6.16 -10.73 0.70
N PHE A 180 6.06 -9.54 1.27
CA PHE A 180 4.76 -8.94 1.58
C PHE A 180 4.29 -8.13 0.38
N VAL A 181 3.07 -8.38 -0.08
CA VAL A 181 2.41 -7.60 -1.12
C VAL A 181 1.38 -6.70 -0.46
N PHE A 182 1.54 -5.40 -0.67
CA PHE A 182 0.61 -4.36 -0.28
C PHE A 182 -0.20 -3.99 -1.51
N SER A 183 -1.51 -4.20 -1.44
CA SER A 183 -2.40 -4.01 -2.57
C SER A 183 -3.59 -3.13 -2.20
N PHE A 184 -4.09 -2.39 -3.17
CA PHE A 184 -5.09 -1.35 -2.98
C PHE A 184 -6.10 -1.41 -4.11
N GLN A 185 -7.37 -1.26 -3.81
CA GLN A 185 -8.39 -0.82 -4.75
C GLN A 185 -8.72 0.62 -4.40
N VAL A 186 -8.53 1.56 -5.33
CA VAL A 186 -8.71 3.00 -5.07
C VAL A 186 -9.73 3.56 -6.05
N THR A 187 -10.64 4.38 -5.54
CA THR A 187 -11.66 5.06 -6.35
C THR A 187 -11.48 6.56 -6.26
N ASN A 188 -11.46 7.20 -7.44
CA ASN A 188 -11.63 8.64 -7.60
C ASN A 188 -13.13 8.94 -7.74
N TYR A 189 -13.71 9.69 -6.82
CA TYR A 189 -15.13 10.02 -6.87
C TYR A 189 -15.47 11.00 -8.00
N LEU A 190 -16.75 10.98 -8.39
CA LEU A 190 -17.36 12.10 -9.09
C LEU A 190 -17.43 13.30 -8.15
N THR A 191 -17.21 14.50 -8.68
CA THR A 191 -17.28 15.75 -7.93
C THR A 191 -18.16 16.75 -8.67
N ASN A 192 -18.98 17.49 -7.92
CA ASN A 192 -19.73 18.66 -8.39
C ASN A 192 -19.11 19.98 -7.89
N GLY A 193 -17.93 19.90 -7.24
CA GLY A 193 -17.26 21.00 -6.56
C GLY A 193 -15.76 21.02 -6.88
N ALA A 194 -14.92 20.86 -5.85
CA ALA A 194 -13.46 20.92 -5.99
C ALA A 194 -12.92 19.82 -6.93
N ILE A 195 -11.81 20.12 -7.61
CA ILE A 195 -11.12 19.18 -8.50
C ILE A 195 -10.61 17.99 -7.68
N ASN A 196 -10.91 16.78 -8.15
CA ASN A 196 -10.55 15.50 -7.53
C ASN A 196 -9.49 14.81 -8.40
N THR A 197 -8.22 14.96 -8.04
CA THR A 197 -7.09 14.69 -8.95
C THR A 197 -6.57 13.26 -8.91
N ALA A 198 -7.26 12.34 -8.23
CA ALA A 198 -6.99 10.91 -8.14
C ALA A 198 -5.56 10.58 -7.72
N GLY A 199 -5.37 10.09 -6.50
CA GLY A 199 -4.03 9.76 -6.02
C GLY A 199 -4.02 8.71 -4.93
N LEU A 200 -3.02 7.84 -4.98
CA LEU A 200 -2.65 6.91 -3.93
C LEU A 200 -1.23 7.24 -3.44
N ALA A 201 -1.05 7.40 -2.14
CA ALA A 201 0.28 7.48 -1.54
C ALA A 201 0.33 6.56 -0.31
N PHE A 202 1.39 5.78 -0.15
CA PHE A 202 1.54 4.92 1.02
C PHE A 202 3.00 4.76 1.45
N ALA A 203 3.17 4.44 2.73
CA ALA A 203 4.40 3.94 3.32
C ALA A 203 4.09 2.69 4.14
N ALA A 204 4.86 1.63 3.95
CA ALA A 204 4.74 0.38 4.70
C ALA A 204 6.08 0.02 5.33
N ASP A 205 6.14 0.03 6.65
CA ASP A 205 7.30 -0.41 7.41
C ASP A 205 7.18 -1.89 7.76
N ILE A 206 8.28 -2.60 7.57
CA ILE A 206 8.40 -4.03 7.82
C ILE A 206 9.54 -4.22 8.81
N TYR A 207 9.21 -4.81 9.94
CA TYR A 207 10.18 -5.23 10.94
C TYR A 207 10.08 -6.74 11.13
N GLN A 208 11.19 -7.38 11.46
CA GLN A 208 11.26 -8.79 11.79
C GLN A 208 11.68 -8.98 13.24
N ASN A 209 11.10 -9.99 13.88
CA ASN A 209 11.59 -10.57 15.12
C ASN A 209 11.90 -12.05 14.86
N VAL A 210 13.03 -12.49 15.36
CA VAL A 210 13.59 -13.81 15.07
C VAL A 210 13.81 -14.52 16.42
N ILE A 211 13.08 -15.62 16.65
CA ILE A 211 13.09 -16.37 17.92
C ILE A 211 13.38 -17.84 17.69
#